data_AF-A0A553PSE4-F1
#
_entry.id   AF-A0A553PSE4-F1
#
_cell.length_a   1.000
_cell.length_b   1.000
_cell.length_c   1.000
_cell.angle_alpha   90.00
_cell.angle_beta   90.00
_cell.angle_gamma   90.00
#
_symmetry.space_group_name_H-M   'P 1'
#
loop_
_entity.id
_entity.type
_entity.pdbx_description
1 polymer ?
#
loop_
_entity_poly.entity_id
_entity_poly.type
_entity_poly.pdbx_seq_one_letter_code
_entity_poly.pdbx_strand_id
1 'polypeptide(L)'
;MHRLRAKLLFPKAKIPSLLFDNFVDMKNSHSYWSPLMFYFQLSALLTLFVMVIFLTHYPQDKKDSSLPVYIEPPLNALREPILKNPATAFLGDSSHEQPFHPYILNMAEMGGNQLLGNVTTRIQGMTCFNSGTDFQRSLSTCVCLQGFHGHHCSIPSSIFQNHQSGKDRQEAPAHGLPACLITTLLSFLESDRFLLRTHPKRIIMGMVLNHELEMLEVRIRQLHHVVDIFVIQESNITTGGDAKKLVILNAMRRGFLEEFHWKILYVYLDHFPTGFIEDGWKADGYLRQHMSAQSLSRVQGDNGDDLFLSFDADEIPNPEAVDFLRWHDGYPEPFVFNLVWTLYGFYWRMPSSFVTQKALTSIVGGSSIQFLNKFADRDVFKLRSRAYAHQTFYTPQPPLQIGSTSNPGGFHCSWCFSPAGIRVKLLSAQRADRPRWGDFPDKTRISYIHNLVRTGTWFDGSRTAFNHIRFEGQSNFAPPFIMANQKRYQHLLRHPDEWNATEHWHSPFDKSFL
;
A
#
# COMPACT_ATOMS: atom_id res chain seq x y z
N MET A 1 45.93 22.23 40.18
CA MET A 1 47.36 22.19 39.78
C MET A 1 47.67 20.81 39.22
N HIS A 2 48.41 20.77 38.11
CA HIS A 2 49.12 19.63 37.48
C HIS A 2 48.30 18.39 37.05
N ARG A 3 48.10 18.14 35.74
CA ARG A 3 49.03 17.63 34.68
C ARG A 3 49.67 16.28 35.00
N LEU A 4 49.37 15.27 34.16
CA LEU A 4 50.30 14.45 33.34
C LEU A 4 49.53 13.19 32.86
N ARG A 5 49.14 13.06 31.59
CA ARG A 5 49.89 12.57 30.40
C ARG A 5 50.61 11.23 30.57
N ALA A 6 50.12 10.20 29.87
CA ALA A 6 50.91 9.25 29.07
C ALA A 6 49.95 8.52 28.09
N LYS A 7 50.09 8.81 26.79
CA LYS A 7 50.71 7.96 25.75
C LYS A 7 49.76 6.89 25.20
N LEU A 8 49.39 7.05 23.93
CA LEU A 8 49.28 5.93 23.00
C LEU A 8 49.62 6.41 21.58
N LEU A 9 50.46 5.61 20.95
CA LEU A 9 51.12 5.81 19.66
C LEU A 9 50.13 5.62 18.51
N PHE A 10 50.28 6.42 17.44
CA PHE A 10 49.79 6.04 16.11
C PHE A 10 50.93 6.15 15.08
N PRO A 11 51.02 5.19 14.14
CA PRO A 11 52.10 5.09 13.18
C PRO A 11 51.93 6.07 12.01
N LYS A 12 53.07 6.52 11.47
CA LYS A 12 53.16 7.33 10.25
C LYS A 12 52.67 6.52 9.04
N ALA A 13 51.64 6.99 8.34
CA ALA A 13 51.36 6.60 6.96
C ALA A 13 51.94 7.66 6.02
N LYS A 14 52.85 7.23 5.14
CA LYS A 14 53.47 8.03 4.07
C LYS A 14 52.44 8.26 2.94
N ILE A 15 52.28 9.50 2.50
CA ILE A 15 51.62 9.84 1.23
C ILE A 15 52.72 9.99 0.17
N PRO A 16 52.61 9.36 -1.03
CA PRO A 16 53.57 9.53 -2.12
C PRO A 16 53.50 10.94 -2.74
N SER A 17 54.65 11.58 -2.87
CA SER A 17 54.90 12.89 -3.45
C SER A 17 54.89 12.85 -5.00
N LEU A 18 53.72 12.86 -5.63
CA LEU A 18 53.61 12.85 -7.10
C LEU A 18 52.55 13.79 -7.69
N LEU A 19 52.01 14.73 -6.91
CA LEU A 19 51.00 15.69 -7.37
C LEU A 19 51.39 17.17 -7.25
N PHE A 20 52.60 17.48 -6.78
CA PHE A 20 53.05 18.86 -6.57
C PHE A 20 54.01 19.43 -7.61
N ASP A 21 54.56 18.60 -8.52
CA ASP A 21 55.58 19.06 -9.48
C ASP A 21 55.03 19.52 -10.84
N ASN A 22 53.73 19.40 -11.10
CA ASN A 22 53.12 19.87 -12.36
C ASN A 22 52.43 21.24 -12.29
N PHE A 23 52.56 21.97 -11.18
CA PHE A 23 51.89 23.27 -11.01
C PHE A 23 52.79 24.50 -11.19
N VAL A 24 54.09 24.31 -11.46
CA VAL A 24 55.05 25.42 -11.57
C VAL A 24 55.43 25.76 -13.01
N ASP A 25 55.04 24.98 -14.02
CA ASP A 25 55.50 25.20 -15.41
C ASP A 25 54.37 25.53 -16.41
N MET A 26 53.45 26.42 -16.03
CA MET A 26 52.42 26.96 -16.94
C MET A 26 52.35 28.49 -16.94
N LYS A 27 53.43 29.18 -16.57
CA LYS A 27 53.50 30.65 -16.63
C LYS A 27 54.07 31.20 -17.94
N ASN A 28 54.51 30.37 -18.88
CA ASN A 28 55.13 30.81 -20.13
C ASN A 28 54.67 30.00 -21.35
N SER A 29 53.39 30.13 -21.74
CA SER A 29 53.00 29.91 -23.14
C SER A 29 51.71 30.64 -23.48
N HIS A 30 51.82 31.74 -24.22
CA HIS A 30 50.69 32.40 -24.86
C HIS A 30 50.10 31.49 -25.97
N SER A 31 48.96 30.85 -25.72
CA SER A 31 48.04 30.43 -26.79
C SER A 31 46.64 30.19 -26.23
N TYR A 32 45.64 30.53 -27.04
CA TYR A 32 44.22 30.71 -26.69
C TYR A 32 43.57 29.48 -26.05
N TRP A 33 43.01 29.65 -24.84
CA TRP A 33 42.04 28.72 -24.24
C TRP A 33 40.72 29.43 -23.98
N SER A 34 39.61 28.82 -24.37
CA SER A 34 38.27 29.40 -24.20
C SER A 34 37.84 29.41 -22.72
N PRO A 35 37.02 30.37 -22.27
CA PRO A 35 36.52 30.46 -20.90
C PRO A 35 35.87 29.18 -20.38
N LEU A 36 35.37 28.32 -21.28
CA LEU A 36 34.70 27.07 -20.96
C LEU A 36 35.63 26.03 -20.31
N MET A 37 36.89 25.94 -20.73
CA MET A 37 37.84 24.97 -20.18
C MET A 37 38.32 25.34 -18.76
N PHE A 38 38.38 26.63 -18.46
CA PHE A 38 38.74 27.11 -17.12
C PHE A 38 37.64 26.76 -16.09
N TYR A 39 36.37 26.90 -16.47
CA TYR A 39 35.24 26.50 -15.64
C TYR A 39 35.17 24.99 -15.40
N PHE A 40 35.51 24.17 -16.40
CA PHE A 40 35.54 22.71 -16.24
C PHE A 40 36.62 22.24 -15.27
N GLN A 41 37.81 22.86 -15.28
CA GLN A 41 38.87 22.51 -14.33
C GLN A 41 38.60 23.02 -12.91
N LEU A 42 38.00 24.20 -12.77
CA LEU A 42 37.59 24.72 -11.46
C LEU A 42 36.49 23.85 -10.83
N SER A 43 35.53 23.40 -11.63
CA SER A 43 34.47 22.44 -11.24
C SER A 43 35.05 21.10 -10.77
N ALA A 44 35.99 20.54 -11.51
CA ALA A 44 36.63 19.27 -11.16
C ALA A 44 37.44 19.36 -9.84
N LEU A 45 38.15 20.46 -9.63
CA LEU A 45 38.89 20.73 -8.38
C LEU A 45 37.95 20.94 -7.19
N LEU A 46 36.83 21.63 -7.37
CA LEU A 46 35.81 21.81 -6.32
C LEU A 46 35.16 20.48 -5.94
N THR A 47 34.91 19.61 -6.92
CA THR A 47 34.30 18.28 -6.71
C THR A 47 35.27 17.35 -5.97
N LEU A 48 36.56 17.39 -6.30
CA LEU A 48 37.60 16.65 -5.56
C LEU A 48 37.74 17.16 -4.12
N PHE A 49 37.67 18.48 -3.91
CA PHE A 49 37.79 19.08 -2.58
C PHE A 49 36.60 18.71 -1.68
N VAL A 50 35.39 18.68 -2.23
CA VAL A 50 34.17 18.23 -1.51
C VAL A 50 34.23 16.73 -1.18
N MET A 51 34.74 15.89 -2.09
CA MET A 51 34.96 14.46 -1.80
C MET A 51 36.00 14.24 -0.69
N VAL A 52 37.10 15.00 -0.69
CA VAL A 52 38.13 14.91 0.36
C VAL A 52 37.59 15.37 1.71
N ILE A 53 36.73 16.40 1.76
CA ILE A 53 36.04 16.80 3.00
C ILE A 53 35.07 15.71 3.48
N PHE A 54 34.29 15.11 2.59
CA PHE A 54 33.38 14.02 2.93
C PHE A 54 34.10 12.77 3.45
N LEU A 55 35.30 12.47 2.92
CA LEU A 55 36.11 11.34 3.33
C LEU A 55 36.94 11.60 4.59
N THR A 56 37.24 12.86 4.92
CA THR A 56 38.06 13.22 6.10
C THR A 56 37.27 13.68 7.32
N HIS A 57 36.00 14.07 7.17
CA HIS A 57 35.15 14.58 8.26
C HIS A 57 33.92 13.71 8.58
N TYR A 58 33.87 12.46 8.10
CA TYR A 58 32.85 11.52 8.56
C TYR A 58 33.20 11.01 9.97
N PRO A 59 32.34 11.20 11.00
CA PRO A 59 32.65 10.75 12.34
C PRO A 59 32.55 9.22 12.41
N GLN A 60 33.70 8.56 12.59
CA GLN A 60 33.79 7.18 13.08
C GLN A 60 33.83 7.23 14.62
N ASP A 61 32.67 7.07 15.28
CA ASP A 61 32.55 6.35 16.55
C ASP A 61 31.11 6.37 17.09
N LYS A 62 30.43 5.23 16.94
CA LYS A 62 29.66 4.56 17.99
C LYS A 62 29.50 3.09 17.58
N LYS A 63 30.44 2.25 18.02
CA LYS A 63 30.23 0.80 18.16
C LYS A 63 29.38 0.59 19.42
N ASP A 64 28.17 0.07 19.25
CA ASP A 64 27.70 -1.00 20.13
C ASP A 64 26.55 -1.79 19.48
N SER A 65 26.54 -3.10 19.76
CA SER A 65 25.57 -4.14 19.36
C SER A 65 25.64 -4.69 17.92
N SER A 66 26.45 -5.76 17.78
CA SER A 66 26.25 -6.95 16.94
C SER A 66 25.11 -6.93 15.91
N LEU A 67 25.48 -6.73 14.64
CA LEU A 67 24.74 -7.29 13.51
C LEU A 67 24.87 -8.84 13.55
N PRO A 68 23.77 -9.61 13.55
CA PRO A 68 23.88 -11.04 13.35
C PRO A 68 24.20 -11.27 11.87
N VAL A 69 25.44 -11.71 11.63
CA VAL A 69 25.81 -12.46 10.44
C VAL A 69 24.92 -13.70 10.41
N TYR A 70 24.10 -13.82 9.37
CA TYR A 70 23.31 -15.02 9.11
C TYR A 70 24.29 -16.16 8.79
N ILE A 71 24.55 -17.02 9.78
CA ILE A 71 25.17 -18.32 9.56
C ILE A 71 24.00 -19.28 9.38
N GLU A 72 23.84 -19.83 8.17
CA GLU A 72 22.88 -20.90 7.89
C GLU A 72 23.11 -22.08 8.85
N PRO A 73 22.07 -22.59 9.55
CA PRO A 73 22.17 -23.90 10.16
C PRO A 73 22.10 -24.98 9.05
N PRO A 74 22.79 -26.12 9.23
CA PRO A 74 22.87 -27.15 8.20
C PRO A 74 21.49 -27.71 7.86
N LEU A 75 21.29 -27.91 6.56
CA LEU A 75 20.08 -28.32 5.83
C LEU A 75 19.46 -29.69 6.21
N ASN A 76 19.72 -30.24 7.41
CA ASN A 76 19.28 -31.57 7.81
C ASN A 76 18.63 -31.58 9.21
N ALA A 77 17.53 -30.85 9.39
CA ALA A 77 16.69 -31.01 10.59
C ALA A 77 15.22 -30.58 10.41
N LEU A 78 14.62 -30.75 9.22
CA LEU A 78 13.16 -30.66 9.04
C LEU A 78 12.71 -31.61 7.91
N ARG A 79 12.84 -32.91 8.15
CA ARG A 79 12.08 -33.94 7.44
C ARG A 79 11.28 -34.71 8.48
N GLU A 80 10.12 -34.18 8.81
CA GLU A 80 9.00 -34.96 9.34
C GLU A 80 7.95 -35.03 8.21
N PRO A 81 7.31 -36.18 7.98
CA PRO A 81 6.60 -36.44 6.74
C PRO A 81 5.31 -35.64 6.67
N ILE A 82 5.06 -35.03 5.52
CA ILE A 82 3.73 -34.57 5.11
C ILE A 82 2.81 -35.80 5.16
N LEU A 83 1.99 -35.89 6.20
CA LEU A 83 0.91 -36.86 6.30
C LEU A 83 -0.09 -36.57 5.18
N LYS A 84 0.03 -37.35 4.10
CA LYS A 84 -1.03 -37.58 3.14
C LYS A 84 -2.15 -38.36 3.85
N ASN A 85 -3.20 -37.68 4.28
CA ASN A 85 -4.55 -38.23 4.14
C ASN A 85 -5.63 -37.14 4.30
N PRO A 86 -6.54 -37.00 3.32
CA PRO A 86 -7.74 -36.19 3.46
C PRO A 86 -8.86 -37.01 4.11
N ALA A 87 -9.75 -36.32 4.82
CA ALA A 87 -10.97 -36.83 5.45
C ALA A 87 -10.79 -37.64 6.74
N THR A 88 -11.70 -37.37 7.69
CA THR A 88 -11.95 -38.05 8.97
C THR A 88 -11.03 -37.72 10.16
N ALA A 89 -11.31 -36.58 10.79
CA ALA A 89 -11.18 -36.39 12.25
C ALA A 89 -11.97 -35.15 12.69
N PHE A 90 -13.29 -35.18 12.53
CA PHE A 90 -14.19 -34.29 13.27
C PHE A 90 -15.12 -35.20 14.06
N LEU A 91 -15.02 -35.14 15.38
CA LEU A 91 -16.08 -35.37 16.37
C LEU A 91 -15.39 -35.33 17.75
N GLY A 92 -15.28 -34.12 18.29
CA GLY A 92 -14.76 -33.81 19.62
C GLY A 92 -15.42 -32.52 20.10
N ASP A 93 -16.48 -32.71 20.88
CA ASP A 93 -17.43 -31.76 21.45
C ASP A 93 -16.86 -30.40 21.92
N SER A 94 -17.19 -29.33 21.19
CA SER A 94 -17.64 -28.03 21.71
C SER A 94 -18.11 -27.13 20.55
N SER A 95 -19.41 -26.83 20.50
CA SER A 95 -20.02 -25.72 19.72
C SER A 95 -19.42 -25.42 18.34
N HIS A 96 -19.50 -26.36 17.39
CA HIS A 96 -19.11 -26.12 16.00
C HIS A 96 -19.94 -24.98 15.36
N GLU A 97 -19.33 -23.80 15.30
CA GLU A 97 -19.82 -22.59 14.66
C GLU A 97 -19.88 -22.76 13.14
N GLN A 98 -21.06 -22.65 12.55
CA GLN A 98 -21.18 -22.64 11.09
C GLN A 98 -20.67 -21.29 10.53
N PRO A 99 -19.71 -21.30 9.58
CA PRO A 99 -19.31 -20.09 8.85
C PRO A 99 -20.43 -19.63 7.92
N PHE A 100 -20.48 -18.33 7.61
CA PHE A 100 -21.44 -17.72 6.66
C PHE A 100 -21.40 -18.32 5.25
N HIS A 101 -20.25 -18.91 4.87
CA HIS A 101 -20.09 -19.71 3.67
C HIS A 101 -19.24 -20.94 3.99
N PRO A 102 -19.87 -22.08 4.37
CA PRO A 102 -19.16 -23.35 4.53
C PRO A 102 -18.87 -24.02 3.18
N TYR A 103 -19.31 -23.41 2.07
CA TYR A 103 -19.29 -23.99 0.74
C TYR A 103 -18.19 -23.43 -0.15
N ILE A 104 -17.85 -24.26 -1.13
CA ILE A 104 -17.02 -23.88 -2.26
C ILE A 104 -17.78 -22.84 -3.08
N LEU A 105 -17.11 -21.73 -3.34
CA LEU A 105 -17.59 -20.61 -4.12
C LEU A 105 -17.27 -20.85 -5.60
N ASN A 106 -18.30 -21.05 -6.43
CA ASN A 106 -18.12 -21.18 -7.87
C ASN A 106 -18.03 -19.79 -8.52
N MET A 107 -16.82 -19.41 -8.95
CA MET A 107 -16.61 -18.12 -9.57
C MET A 107 -17.28 -17.97 -10.93
N ALA A 108 -17.65 -19.08 -11.58
CA ALA A 108 -18.40 -19.03 -12.84
C ALA A 108 -19.86 -18.57 -12.62
N GLU A 109 -20.40 -18.76 -11.41
CA GLU A 109 -21.77 -18.38 -11.05
C GLU A 109 -21.85 -16.96 -10.47
N MET A 110 -20.76 -16.47 -9.86
CA MET A 110 -20.71 -15.13 -9.25
C MET A 110 -20.32 -14.01 -10.21
N GLY A 111 -19.52 -14.32 -11.23
CA GLY A 111 -19.23 -13.42 -12.34
C GLY A 111 -20.39 -13.42 -13.34
N GLY A 112 -21.59 -13.02 -12.90
CA GLY A 112 -22.78 -13.05 -13.74
C GLY A 112 -22.58 -12.25 -15.02
N ASN A 113 -22.42 -12.93 -16.17
CA ASN A 113 -22.57 -12.44 -17.55
C ASN A 113 -22.20 -10.96 -17.81
N GLN A 114 -21.16 -10.42 -17.17
CA GLN A 114 -20.70 -9.06 -17.44
C GLN A 114 -19.84 -9.12 -18.70
N LEU A 115 -20.49 -8.91 -19.84
CA LEU A 115 -19.85 -8.78 -21.14
C LEU A 115 -19.44 -7.32 -21.35
N LEU A 116 -18.39 -7.10 -22.13
CA LEU A 116 -17.93 -5.77 -22.50
C LEU A 116 -19.06 -4.85 -23.01
N GLY A 117 -20.05 -5.41 -23.72
CA GLY A 117 -21.21 -4.66 -24.23
C GLY A 117 -22.12 -4.05 -23.16
N ASN A 118 -22.05 -4.50 -21.90
CA ASN A 118 -22.82 -3.93 -20.79
C ASN A 118 -22.14 -2.69 -20.20
N VAL A 119 -20.82 -2.57 -20.37
CA VAL A 119 -20.00 -1.48 -19.82
C VAL A 119 -19.43 -0.56 -20.90
N THR A 120 -19.76 -0.82 -22.17
CA THR A 120 -19.36 0.00 -23.30
C THR A 120 -20.54 0.31 -24.21
N THR A 121 -20.43 1.41 -24.95
CA THR A 121 -21.38 1.81 -25.99
C THR A 121 -20.61 2.00 -27.29
N ARG A 122 -21.18 1.55 -28.42
CA ARG A 122 -20.57 1.74 -29.73
C ARG A 122 -21.01 3.05 -30.38
N ILE A 123 -20.05 3.83 -30.86
CA ILE A 123 -20.26 5.08 -31.60
C ILE A 123 -19.53 4.98 -32.94
N GLN A 124 -20.26 4.93 -34.06
CA GLN A 124 -19.68 4.85 -35.41
C GLN A 124 -18.57 3.79 -35.57
N GLY A 125 -18.71 2.63 -34.91
CA GLY A 125 -17.75 1.52 -34.95
C GLY A 125 -16.71 1.54 -33.80
N MET A 126 -16.59 2.65 -33.09
CA MET A 126 -15.73 2.82 -31.92
C MET A 126 -16.39 2.27 -30.67
N THR A 127 -15.62 1.64 -29.78
CA THR A 127 -16.12 1.17 -28.48
C THR A 127 -15.74 2.19 -27.40
N CYS A 128 -16.70 2.75 -26.67
CA CYS A 128 -16.45 3.74 -25.63
C CYS A 128 -16.90 3.23 -24.27
N PHE A 129 -16.07 3.35 -23.25
CA PHE A 129 -16.35 2.86 -21.89
C PHE A 129 -17.34 3.78 -21.17
N ASN A 130 -18.43 3.20 -20.68
CA ASN A 130 -19.62 3.96 -20.25
C ASN A 130 -19.31 4.92 -19.11
N SER A 131 -18.50 4.51 -18.13
CA SER A 131 -18.18 5.33 -16.95
C SER A 131 -17.24 6.50 -17.25
N GLY A 132 -16.45 6.42 -18.32
CA GLY A 132 -15.45 7.43 -18.65
C GLY A 132 -15.76 8.28 -19.88
N THR A 133 -16.89 8.07 -20.57
CA THR A 133 -17.21 8.75 -21.84
C THR A 133 -18.28 9.82 -21.67
N ASP A 134 -18.01 11.01 -22.21
CA ASP A 134 -18.99 12.06 -22.45
C ASP A 134 -19.73 11.77 -23.76
N PHE A 135 -20.87 11.08 -23.65
CA PHE A 135 -21.67 10.69 -24.82
C PHE A 135 -22.35 11.87 -25.52
N GLN A 136 -22.49 13.03 -24.87
CA GLN A 136 -23.07 14.20 -25.52
C GLN A 136 -22.08 14.84 -26.51
N ARG A 137 -20.78 14.71 -26.22
CA ARG A 137 -19.70 15.27 -27.05
C ARG A 137 -19.06 14.25 -27.99
N SER A 138 -19.31 12.96 -27.79
CA SER A 138 -18.76 11.88 -28.61
C SER A 138 -19.57 11.69 -29.90
N LEU A 139 -18.93 11.92 -31.06
CA LEU A 139 -19.58 11.81 -32.39
C LEU A 139 -18.93 10.73 -33.25
N SER A 140 -17.63 10.88 -33.53
CA SER A 140 -16.81 9.93 -34.30
C SER A 140 -15.65 9.36 -33.48
N THR A 141 -15.39 9.92 -32.30
CA THR A 141 -14.39 9.48 -31.33
C THR A 141 -14.97 9.53 -29.92
N CYS A 142 -14.45 8.71 -29.01
CA CYS A 142 -14.81 8.77 -27.60
C CYS A 142 -14.20 10.04 -26.99
N VAL A 143 -15.03 10.94 -26.49
CA VAL A 143 -14.61 12.12 -25.72
C VAL A 143 -14.64 11.75 -24.24
N CYS A 144 -13.49 11.79 -23.58
CA CYS A 144 -13.39 11.32 -22.20
C CYS A 144 -13.87 12.37 -21.19
N LEU A 145 -14.56 11.91 -20.15
CA LEU A 145 -14.87 12.69 -18.96
C LEU A 145 -13.58 13.06 -18.22
N GLN A 146 -13.63 14.15 -17.45
CA GLN A 146 -12.51 14.54 -16.60
C GLN A 146 -12.14 13.39 -15.66
N GLY A 147 -10.86 12.99 -15.68
CA GLY A 147 -10.39 11.85 -14.90
C GLY A 147 -10.15 10.58 -15.71
N PHE A 148 -10.62 10.51 -16.97
CA PHE A 148 -10.47 9.35 -17.84
C PHE A 148 -9.67 9.68 -19.11
N HIS A 149 -8.97 8.68 -19.62
CA HIS A 149 -8.01 8.78 -20.71
C HIS A 149 -8.06 7.56 -21.62
N GLY A 150 -7.33 7.65 -22.73
CA GLY A 150 -7.20 6.59 -23.73
C GLY A 150 -8.32 6.61 -24.76
N HIS A 151 -8.11 5.85 -25.84
CA HIS A 151 -9.00 5.79 -26.99
C HIS A 151 -10.43 5.35 -26.66
N HIS A 152 -10.57 4.48 -25.66
CA HIS A 152 -11.85 3.97 -25.18
C HIS A 152 -12.39 4.73 -23.97
N CYS A 153 -11.69 5.75 -23.46
CA CYS A 153 -11.99 6.44 -22.22
C CYS A 153 -12.11 5.51 -21.00
N SER A 154 -11.30 4.46 -20.96
CA SER A 154 -11.33 3.40 -19.96
C SER A 154 -10.16 3.45 -18.96
N ILE A 155 -9.21 4.37 -19.14
CA ILE A 155 -8.00 4.46 -18.32
C ILE A 155 -8.15 5.64 -17.34
N PRO A 156 -8.24 5.41 -16.01
CA PRO A 156 -8.36 6.50 -15.05
C PRO A 156 -7.03 7.25 -14.86
N SER A 157 -7.10 8.52 -14.45
CA SER A 157 -5.93 9.40 -14.22
C SER A 157 -4.93 8.81 -13.22
N SER A 158 -5.41 8.02 -12.26
CA SER A 158 -4.58 7.32 -11.27
C SER A 158 -3.64 6.30 -11.92
N ILE A 159 -3.98 5.77 -13.11
CA ILE A 159 -3.10 4.91 -13.90
C ILE A 159 -2.28 5.75 -14.88
N PHE A 160 -2.94 6.65 -15.60
CA PHE A 160 -2.35 7.38 -16.73
C PHE A 160 -1.10 8.22 -16.37
N GLN A 161 -1.14 8.97 -15.26
CA GLN A 161 -0.10 9.96 -14.93
C GLN A 161 1.25 9.35 -14.50
N ASN A 162 1.24 8.19 -13.85
CA ASN A 162 2.49 7.51 -13.48
C ASN A 162 3.25 6.95 -14.68
N HIS A 163 2.57 6.79 -15.81
CA HIS A 163 3.19 6.28 -17.03
C HIS A 163 3.78 7.36 -17.93
N GLN A 164 3.25 8.59 -17.90
CA GLN A 164 3.84 9.74 -18.59
C GLN A 164 5.17 10.18 -17.97
N SER A 165 5.23 10.21 -16.64
CA SER A 165 6.43 10.66 -15.89
C SER A 165 7.66 9.75 -16.00
N GLY A 166 7.51 8.52 -16.52
CA GLY A 166 8.61 7.59 -16.75
C GLY A 166 9.49 7.94 -17.97
N LYS A 167 8.96 8.66 -18.96
CA LYS A 167 9.68 8.99 -20.20
C LYS A 167 10.28 10.40 -20.24
N ASP A 168 9.75 11.36 -19.47
CA ASP A 168 10.37 12.68 -19.30
C ASP A 168 11.77 12.62 -18.67
N ARG A 169 12.16 11.48 -18.06
CA ARG A 169 13.52 11.24 -17.55
C ARG A 169 14.48 10.59 -18.54
N GLN A 170 14.02 10.07 -19.69
CA GLN A 170 14.89 9.32 -20.61
C GLN A 170 14.93 9.86 -22.05
N GLU A 171 14.01 10.72 -22.47
CA GLU A 171 14.09 11.31 -23.81
C GLU A 171 13.77 12.81 -23.74
N ALA A 172 14.82 13.63 -23.66
CA ALA A 172 14.69 15.01 -24.14
C ALA A 172 14.31 14.93 -25.63
N PRO A 173 13.19 15.53 -26.07
CA PRO A 173 12.78 15.38 -27.46
C PRO A 173 13.77 16.09 -28.36
N ALA A 174 14.24 15.37 -29.36
CA ALA A 174 14.92 15.94 -30.51
C ALA A 174 14.06 17.09 -31.08
N HIS A 175 14.73 18.20 -31.34
CA HIS A 175 14.18 19.46 -31.83
C HIS A 175 13.17 19.29 -32.98
N GLY A 176 11.97 19.89 -32.88
CA GLY A 176 11.22 20.30 -34.08
C GLY A 176 9.69 20.11 -34.14
N LEU A 177 9.03 19.46 -33.17
CA LEU A 177 7.56 19.29 -33.22
C LEU A 177 6.84 20.19 -32.20
N PRO A 178 5.65 20.75 -32.53
CA PRO A 178 4.86 21.53 -31.57
C PRO A 178 4.48 20.67 -30.36
N ALA A 179 4.59 21.21 -29.15
CA ALA A 179 4.27 20.50 -27.90
C ALA A 179 2.89 19.81 -27.94
N CYS A 180 1.89 20.42 -28.57
CA CYS A 180 0.54 19.86 -28.72
C CYS A 180 0.51 18.58 -29.59
N LEU A 181 1.33 18.52 -30.65
CA LEU A 181 1.42 17.35 -31.53
C LEU A 181 2.13 16.18 -30.84
N ILE A 182 3.17 16.48 -30.05
CA ILE A 182 3.90 15.49 -29.24
C ILE A 182 2.98 14.89 -28.18
N THR A 183 2.21 15.71 -27.45
CA THR A 183 1.24 15.22 -26.46
C THR A 183 0.16 14.34 -27.09
N THR A 184 -0.30 14.68 -28.30
CA THR A 184 -1.31 13.89 -29.02
C THR A 184 -0.73 12.57 -29.54
N LEU A 185 0.48 12.56 -30.11
CA LEU A 185 1.14 11.32 -30.56
C LEU A 185 1.54 10.40 -29.40
N LEU A 186 2.00 10.96 -28.29
CA LEU A 186 2.33 10.19 -27.08
C LEU A 186 1.08 9.60 -26.43
N SER A 187 -0.04 10.33 -26.38
CA SER A 187 -1.31 9.79 -25.89
C SER A 187 -1.84 8.68 -26.80
N PHE A 188 -1.64 8.78 -28.12
CA PHE A 188 -1.92 7.70 -29.08
C PHE A 188 -1.08 6.45 -28.78
N LEU A 189 0.25 6.58 -28.67
CA LEU A 189 1.16 5.45 -28.39
C LEU A 189 1.00 4.85 -26.98
N GLU A 190 0.53 5.63 -26.00
CA GLU A 190 0.26 5.14 -24.64
C GLU A 190 -1.06 4.37 -24.54
N SER A 191 -2.06 4.72 -25.37
CA SER A 191 -3.35 4.05 -25.38
C SER A 191 -3.32 2.62 -25.91
N ASP A 192 -2.33 2.27 -26.75
CA ASP A 192 -2.18 0.92 -27.32
C ASP A 192 -1.52 -0.10 -26.38
N ARG A 193 -0.99 0.34 -25.22
CA ARG A 193 -0.35 -0.58 -24.25
C ARG A 193 -1.33 -1.34 -23.38
N PHE A 194 -2.48 -0.74 -23.04
CA PHE A 194 -3.48 -1.37 -22.20
C PHE A 194 -4.63 -1.86 -23.07
N LEU A 195 -4.74 -3.19 -23.15
CA LEU A 195 -5.70 -3.83 -24.05
C LEU A 195 -7.03 -4.02 -23.33
N LEU A 196 -8.10 -3.43 -23.86
CA LEU A 196 -9.44 -3.59 -23.31
C LEU A 196 -9.94 -5.03 -23.53
N ARG A 197 -10.41 -5.67 -22.46
CA ARG A 197 -10.84 -7.06 -22.45
C ARG A 197 -12.30 -7.20 -22.87
N THR A 198 -12.63 -8.32 -23.52
CA THR A 198 -14.03 -8.68 -23.81
C THR A 198 -14.76 -9.25 -22.59
N HIS A 199 -14.00 -9.83 -21.65
CA HIS A 199 -14.48 -10.40 -20.39
C HIS A 199 -13.63 -9.88 -19.23
N PRO A 200 -14.25 -9.47 -18.12
CA PRO A 200 -13.52 -8.93 -16.98
C PRO A 200 -12.75 -10.03 -16.24
N LYS A 201 -11.61 -9.68 -15.64
CA LYS A 201 -10.96 -10.50 -14.61
C LYS A 201 -11.78 -10.44 -13.33
N ARG A 202 -11.94 -11.56 -12.61
CA ARG A 202 -12.61 -11.52 -11.32
C ARG A 202 -11.65 -11.07 -10.24
N ILE A 203 -12.17 -10.41 -9.21
CA ILE A 203 -11.39 -9.82 -8.13
C ILE A 203 -11.77 -10.45 -6.80
N ILE A 204 -10.78 -11.07 -6.17
CA ILE A 204 -10.80 -11.55 -4.80
C ILE A 204 -10.02 -10.56 -3.96
N MET A 205 -10.66 -9.94 -2.96
CA MET A 205 -10.02 -8.94 -2.11
C MET A 205 -9.97 -9.43 -0.66
N GLY A 206 -8.77 -9.73 -0.16
CA GLY A 206 -8.53 -10.12 1.22
C GLY A 206 -8.23 -8.96 2.16
N MET A 207 -8.78 -9.05 3.37
CA MET A 207 -8.49 -8.15 4.48
C MET A 207 -8.42 -8.92 5.81
N VAL A 208 -7.41 -8.61 6.61
CA VAL A 208 -7.28 -9.07 7.99
C VAL A 208 -7.91 -8.03 8.90
N LEU A 209 -8.83 -8.46 9.76
CA LEU A 209 -9.58 -7.58 10.66
C LEU A 209 -9.46 -8.04 12.12
N ASN A 210 -9.43 -7.05 13.00
CA ASN A 210 -9.48 -7.21 14.44
C ASN A 210 -10.79 -6.68 15.02
N HIS A 211 -11.05 -5.38 14.85
CA HIS A 211 -12.25 -4.67 15.31
C HIS A 211 -12.69 -3.55 14.36
N GLU A 212 -12.13 -3.49 13.15
CA GLU A 212 -12.30 -2.42 12.18
C GLU A 212 -13.64 -2.46 11.41
N LEU A 213 -14.78 -2.54 12.12
CA LEU A 213 -16.13 -2.59 11.53
C LEU A 213 -16.42 -1.40 10.60
N GLU A 214 -16.03 -0.19 11.00
CA GLU A 214 -16.30 1.01 10.21
C GLU A 214 -15.51 1.01 8.89
N MET A 215 -14.24 0.59 8.92
CA MET A 215 -13.45 0.47 7.70
C MET A 215 -13.95 -0.68 6.81
N LEU A 216 -14.40 -1.79 7.39
CA LEU A 216 -15.02 -2.88 6.65
C LEU A 216 -16.27 -2.41 5.88
N GLU A 217 -17.16 -1.66 6.53
CA GLU A 217 -18.33 -1.09 5.86
C GLU A 217 -17.95 -0.18 4.70
N VAL A 218 -17.05 0.78 4.93
CA VAL A 218 -16.62 1.74 3.91
C VAL A 218 -16.06 0.99 2.71
N ARG A 219 -15.22 -0.03 2.94
CA ARG A 219 -14.62 -0.82 1.87
C ARG A 219 -15.64 -1.60 1.07
N ILE A 220 -16.52 -2.35 1.73
CA ILE A 220 -17.53 -3.15 1.03
C ILE A 220 -18.48 -2.23 0.25
N ARG A 221 -19.04 -1.19 0.89
CA ARG A 221 -19.97 -0.26 0.22
C ARG A 221 -19.33 0.56 -0.89
N GLN A 222 -18.02 0.79 -0.82
CA GLN A 222 -17.31 1.48 -1.89
C GLN A 222 -16.93 0.55 -3.05
N LEU A 223 -16.58 -0.71 -2.76
CA LEU A 223 -15.94 -1.59 -3.74
C LEU A 223 -16.85 -2.72 -4.24
N HIS A 224 -18.07 -2.89 -3.70
CA HIS A 224 -18.95 -4.02 -4.03
C HIS A 224 -19.29 -4.13 -5.53
N HIS A 225 -19.15 -3.07 -6.32
CA HIS A 225 -19.43 -3.08 -7.75
C HIS A 225 -18.23 -3.55 -8.60
N VAL A 226 -17.00 -3.50 -8.04
CA VAL A 226 -15.75 -3.90 -8.73
C VAL A 226 -15.09 -5.14 -8.12
N VAL A 227 -15.52 -5.55 -6.92
CA VAL A 227 -15.03 -6.76 -6.24
C VAL A 227 -16.08 -7.86 -6.31
N ASP A 228 -15.65 -9.06 -6.72
CA ASP A 228 -16.53 -10.24 -6.80
C ASP A 228 -16.59 -10.97 -5.45
N ILE A 229 -15.45 -11.13 -4.76
CA ILE A 229 -15.36 -11.75 -3.43
C ILE A 229 -14.56 -10.88 -2.46
N PHE A 230 -15.14 -10.58 -1.30
CA PHE A 230 -14.42 -10.06 -0.14
C PHE A 230 -14.05 -11.22 0.80
N VAL A 231 -12.75 -11.43 1.03
CA VAL A 231 -12.27 -12.41 2.00
C VAL A 231 -12.01 -11.69 3.32
N ILE A 232 -12.74 -12.05 4.36
CA ILE A 232 -12.62 -11.47 5.70
C ILE A 232 -11.91 -12.48 6.60
N GLN A 233 -10.68 -12.18 6.99
CA GLN A 233 -9.92 -12.97 7.95
C GLN A 233 -10.09 -12.39 9.36
N GLU A 234 -10.68 -13.16 10.27
CA GLU A 234 -10.79 -12.82 11.69
C GLU A 234 -10.30 -13.99 12.56
N SER A 235 -9.60 -13.67 13.65
CA SER A 235 -9.18 -14.64 14.66
C SER A 235 -9.84 -14.36 16.02
N ASN A 236 -9.99 -15.40 16.85
CA ASN A 236 -10.34 -15.25 18.26
C ASN A 236 -9.11 -15.00 19.16
N ILE A 237 -7.92 -14.80 18.58
CA ILE A 237 -6.67 -14.50 19.28
C ILE A 237 -6.07 -13.23 18.64
N THR A 238 -5.60 -12.27 19.45
CA THR A 238 -4.86 -11.10 18.95
C THR A 238 -3.47 -11.52 18.47
N THR A 239 -2.81 -10.72 17.62
CA THR A 239 -1.39 -10.94 17.30
C THR A 239 -0.46 -10.73 18.51
N GLY A 240 -0.99 -10.20 19.61
CA GLY A 240 -0.36 -10.16 20.93
C GLY A 240 -0.52 -11.45 21.75
N GLY A 241 -1.38 -12.39 21.32
CA GLY A 241 -1.66 -13.67 21.99
C GLY A 241 -2.85 -13.67 22.95
N ASP A 242 -3.59 -12.57 23.07
CA ASP A 242 -4.72 -12.46 23.97
C ASP A 242 -6.00 -12.98 23.31
N ALA A 243 -6.86 -13.67 24.08
CA ALA A 243 -8.18 -14.06 23.59
C ALA A 243 -9.02 -12.82 23.26
N LYS A 244 -9.71 -12.83 22.11
CA LYS A 244 -10.61 -11.76 21.67
C LYS A 244 -11.93 -12.30 21.17
N LYS A 245 -12.98 -11.49 21.32
CA LYS A 245 -14.28 -11.77 20.73
C LYS A 245 -14.20 -11.63 19.21
N LEU A 246 -15.01 -12.42 18.50
CA LEU A 246 -15.22 -12.32 17.06
C LEU A 246 -16.20 -11.18 16.74
N VAL A 247 -15.73 -9.94 16.85
CA VAL A 247 -16.54 -8.73 16.71
C VAL A 247 -17.16 -8.64 15.32
N ILE A 248 -16.38 -8.99 14.28
CA ILE A 248 -16.87 -8.92 12.89
C ILE A 248 -17.93 -9.99 12.65
N LEU A 249 -17.66 -11.24 13.00
CA LEU A 249 -18.63 -12.34 12.88
C LEU A 249 -19.94 -12.04 13.64
N ASN A 250 -19.84 -11.55 14.87
CA ASN A 250 -21.01 -11.22 15.68
C ASN A 250 -21.81 -10.04 15.11
N ALA A 251 -21.14 -9.06 14.49
CA ALA A 251 -21.84 -7.99 13.78
C ALA A 251 -22.59 -8.54 12.55
N MET A 252 -21.94 -9.37 11.73
CA MET A 252 -22.57 -9.99 10.56
C MET A 252 -23.78 -10.85 10.95
N ARG A 253 -23.69 -11.63 12.04
CA ARG A 253 -24.82 -12.43 12.58
C ARG A 253 -26.02 -11.58 13.00
N ARG A 254 -25.81 -10.30 13.27
CA ARG A 254 -26.83 -9.31 13.63
C ARG A 254 -27.32 -8.48 12.44
N GLY A 255 -27.00 -8.86 11.21
CA GLY A 255 -27.44 -8.19 9.97
C GLY A 255 -26.51 -7.10 9.45
N PHE A 256 -25.30 -6.95 10.01
CA PHE A 256 -24.31 -6.02 9.47
C PHE A 256 -23.88 -6.45 8.06
N LEU A 257 -24.09 -5.58 7.06
CA LEU A 257 -23.79 -5.80 5.64
C LEU A 257 -24.48 -7.03 5.04
N GLU A 258 -25.66 -7.40 5.57
CA GLU A 258 -26.44 -8.56 5.12
C GLU A 258 -26.65 -8.58 3.60
N GLU A 259 -26.87 -7.43 2.99
CA GLU A 259 -27.08 -7.29 1.54
C GLU A 259 -25.86 -7.71 0.69
N PHE A 260 -24.69 -7.82 1.32
CA PHE A 260 -23.43 -8.22 0.67
C PHE A 260 -22.89 -9.57 1.16
N HIS A 261 -23.56 -10.27 2.08
CA HIS A 261 -23.06 -11.54 2.64
C HIS A 261 -22.74 -12.58 1.56
N TRP A 262 -23.51 -12.60 0.47
CA TRP A 262 -23.28 -13.48 -0.68
C TRP A 262 -21.95 -13.22 -1.43
N LYS A 263 -21.31 -12.06 -1.22
CA LYS A 263 -19.96 -11.73 -1.72
C LYS A 263 -18.87 -11.96 -0.67
N ILE A 264 -19.20 -12.33 0.55
CA ILE A 264 -18.26 -12.38 1.67
C ILE A 264 -17.84 -13.83 1.94
N LEU A 265 -16.56 -14.11 1.75
CA LEU A 265 -15.94 -15.33 2.25
C LEU A 265 -15.30 -15.07 3.61
N TYR A 266 -15.97 -15.49 4.68
CA TYR A 266 -15.44 -15.39 6.03
C TYR A 266 -14.46 -16.53 6.33
N VAL A 267 -13.25 -16.17 6.77
CA VAL A 267 -12.17 -17.09 7.14
C VAL A 267 -11.83 -16.91 8.61
N TYR A 268 -12.06 -17.97 9.37
CA TYR A 268 -11.82 -18.03 10.80
C TYR A 268 -10.48 -18.67 11.12
N LEU A 269 -9.73 -18.08 12.05
CA LEU A 269 -8.53 -18.68 12.62
C LEU A 269 -8.60 -18.75 14.14
N ASP A 270 -8.49 -19.94 14.70
CA ASP A 270 -8.58 -20.22 16.14
C ASP A 270 -7.25 -20.55 16.82
N HIS A 271 -6.15 -20.60 16.05
CA HIS A 271 -4.84 -20.96 16.57
C HIS A 271 -3.70 -20.28 15.81
N PHE A 272 -2.53 -20.22 16.43
CA PHE A 272 -1.27 -19.85 15.79
C PHE A 272 -0.26 -20.98 16.00
N PRO A 273 0.64 -21.24 15.02
CA PRO A 273 1.72 -22.19 15.24
C PRO A 273 2.59 -21.81 16.44
N THR A 274 3.16 -22.80 17.13
CA THR A 274 4.02 -22.57 18.30
C THR A 274 5.17 -21.63 17.96
N GLY A 275 5.41 -20.63 18.80
CA GLY A 275 6.49 -19.65 18.60
C GLY A 275 6.12 -18.44 17.72
N PHE A 276 4.93 -18.42 17.12
CA PHE A 276 4.54 -17.33 16.21
C PHE A 276 3.98 -16.12 16.96
N ILE A 277 3.35 -16.29 18.12
CA ILE A 277 2.85 -15.17 18.92
C ILE A 277 3.99 -14.37 19.54
N GLU A 278 5.07 -15.05 19.92
CA GLU A 278 6.28 -14.46 20.47
C GLU A 278 6.97 -13.54 19.47
N ASP A 279 6.89 -13.90 18.19
CA ASP A 279 7.35 -13.10 17.06
C ASP A 279 6.15 -12.54 16.29
N GLY A 280 5.64 -11.39 16.75
CA GLY A 280 4.46 -10.73 16.20
C GLY A 280 4.40 -10.67 14.67
N TRP A 281 5.56 -10.49 14.00
CA TRP A 281 5.64 -10.47 12.54
C TRP A 281 5.28 -11.81 11.90
N LYS A 282 5.61 -12.93 12.56
CA LYS A 282 5.15 -14.26 12.15
C LYS A 282 3.66 -14.44 12.37
N ALA A 283 3.10 -13.90 13.46
CA ALA A 283 1.65 -13.93 13.68
C ALA A 283 0.89 -13.13 12.59
N ASP A 284 1.31 -11.90 12.29
CA ASP A 284 0.71 -11.10 11.20
C ASP A 284 0.86 -11.78 9.83
N GLY A 285 2.06 -12.29 9.54
CA GLY A 285 2.32 -13.03 8.31
C GLY A 285 1.44 -14.26 8.17
N TYR A 286 1.27 -15.02 9.26
CA TYR A 286 0.44 -16.22 9.27
C TYR A 286 -1.05 -15.93 9.05
N LEU A 287 -1.59 -14.83 9.59
CA LEU A 287 -2.98 -14.42 9.31
C LEU A 287 -3.23 -14.26 7.80
N ARG A 288 -2.30 -13.61 7.10
CA ARG A 288 -2.38 -13.35 5.65
C ARG A 288 -2.15 -14.61 4.82
N GLN A 289 -1.17 -15.42 5.22
CA GLN A 289 -0.90 -16.71 4.61
C GLN A 289 -2.13 -17.63 4.75
N HIS A 290 -2.71 -17.72 5.95
CA HIS A 290 -3.90 -18.51 6.22
C HIS A 290 -5.11 -18.02 5.41
N MET A 291 -5.34 -16.70 5.38
CA MET A 291 -6.41 -16.08 4.59
C MET A 291 -6.33 -16.45 3.11
N SER A 292 -5.14 -16.30 2.50
CA SER A 292 -4.93 -16.62 1.08
C SER A 292 -5.03 -18.12 0.80
N ALA A 293 -4.45 -18.97 1.66
CA ALA A 293 -4.57 -20.42 1.52
C ALA A 293 -6.03 -20.90 1.60
N GLN A 294 -6.79 -20.44 2.60
CA GLN A 294 -8.19 -20.83 2.79
C GLN A 294 -9.06 -20.31 1.66
N SER A 295 -8.94 -19.04 1.28
CA SER A 295 -9.74 -18.46 0.20
C SER A 295 -9.47 -19.16 -1.13
N LEU A 296 -8.22 -19.29 -1.54
CA LEU A 296 -7.86 -19.92 -2.81
C LEU A 296 -8.17 -21.43 -2.85
N SER A 297 -8.36 -22.09 -1.71
CA SER A 297 -8.83 -23.49 -1.67
C SER A 297 -10.34 -23.63 -1.84
N ARG A 298 -11.11 -22.59 -1.52
CA ARG A 298 -12.58 -22.58 -1.54
C ARG A 298 -13.15 -21.86 -2.77
N VAL A 299 -12.31 -21.26 -3.60
CA VAL A 299 -12.72 -20.56 -4.82
C VAL A 299 -12.46 -21.48 -6.02
N GLN A 300 -13.53 -21.97 -6.65
CA GLN A 300 -13.48 -22.85 -7.82
C GLN A 300 -13.63 -22.08 -9.13
N GLY A 301 -13.10 -22.65 -10.21
CA GLY A 301 -13.23 -22.11 -11.56
C GLY A 301 -12.25 -20.97 -11.88
N ASP A 302 -11.25 -20.73 -11.01
CA ASP A 302 -10.11 -19.87 -11.33
C ASP A 302 -9.25 -20.51 -12.43
N ASN A 303 -8.92 -19.73 -13.45
CA ASN A 303 -8.02 -20.11 -14.55
C ASN A 303 -6.62 -19.49 -14.40
N GLY A 304 -6.34 -18.84 -13.27
CA GLY A 304 -5.11 -18.14 -12.94
C GLY A 304 -5.08 -16.67 -13.39
N ASP A 305 -6.02 -16.23 -14.23
CA ASP A 305 -6.09 -14.85 -14.74
C ASP A 305 -6.87 -13.91 -13.82
N ASP A 306 -7.58 -14.44 -12.82
CA ASP A 306 -8.22 -13.63 -11.79
C ASP A 306 -7.20 -12.93 -10.90
N LEU A 307 -7.64 -11.87 -10.23
CA LEU A 307 -6.79 -11.03 -9.40
C LEU A 307 -7.04 -11.30 -7.92
N PHE A 308 -5.95 -11.46 -7.17
CA PHE A 308 -5.99 -11.43 -5.70
C PHE A 308 -5.39 -10.11 -5.21
N LEU A 309 -6.23 -9.30 -4.57
CA LEU A 309 -5.82 -8.06 -3.93
C LEU A 309 -5.79 -8.24 -2.41
N SER A 310 -4.79 -7.68 -1.74
CA SER A 310 -4.64 -7.74 -0.28
C SER A 310 -4.27 -6.37 0.26
N PHE A 311 -5.10 -5.87 1.17
CA PHE A 311 -4.93 -4.55 1.79
C PHE A 311 -5.22 -4.64 3.28
N ASP A 312 -4.52 -3.83 4.07
CA ASP A 312 -4.81 -3.66 5.50
C ASP A 312 -6.14 -2.93 5.70
N ALA A 313 -6.79 -3.10 6.85
CA ALA A 313 -8.13 -2.55 7.08
C ALA A 313 -8.24 -1.05 6.77
N ASP A 314 -7.19 -0.28 7.08
CA ASP A 314 -7.06 1.16 6.87
C ASP A 314 -6.54 1.57 5.48
N GLU A 315 -6.29 0.62 4.57
CA GLU A 315 -5.89 0.84 3.18
C GLU A 315 -7.11 0.66 2.25
N ILE A 316 -7.65 1.75 1.73
CA ILE A 316 -8.87 1.78 0.90
C ILE A 316 -8.48 2.13 -0.55
N PRO A 317 -8.46 1.16 -1.48
CA PRO A 317 -8.09 1.41 -2.87
C PRO A 317 -9.14 2.24 -3.62
N ASN A 318 -8.70 2.95 -4.66
CA ASN A 318 -9.54 3.68 -5.59
C ASN A 318 -10.36 2.68 -6.46
N PRO A 319 -11.71 2.74 -6.43
CA PRO A 319 -12.56 1.85 -7.22
C PRO A 319 -12.27 1.88 -8.72
N GLU A 320 -12.00 3.05 -9.30
CA GLU A 320 -11.72 3.19 -10.73
C GLU A 320 -10.42 2.49 -11.12
N ALA A 321 -9.40 2.53 -10.26
CA ALA A 321 -8.17 1.81 -10.48
C ALA A 321 -8.37 0.29 -10.39
N VAL A 322 -9.24 -0.17 -9.49
CA VAL A 322 -9.60 -1.58 -9.37
C VAL A 322 -10.41 -2.04 -10.61
N ASP A 323 -11.33 -1.21 -11.11
CA ASP A 323 -12.08 -1.49 -12.34
C ASP A 323 -11.19 -1.50 -13.59
N PHE A 324 -10.17 -0.63 -13.63
CA PHE A 324 -9.15 -0.69 -14.68
C PHE A 324 -8.45 -2.05 -14.71
N LEU A 325 -8.02 -2.57 -13.55
CA LEU A 325 -7.37 -3.89 -13.45
C LEU A 325 -8.28 -5.02 -13.93
N ARG A 326 -9.60 -4.89 -13.71
CA ARG A 326 -10.64 -5.84 -14.16
C ARG A 326 -10.75 -5.89 -15.68
N TRP A 327 -10.70 -4.75 -16.35
CA TRP A 327 -11.04 -4.64 -17.78
C TRP A 327 -9.85 -4.55 -18.73
N HIS A 328 -8.62 -4.53 -18.23
CA HIS A 328 -7.45 -4.35 -19.09
C HIS A 328 -6.44 -5.49 -18.96
N ASP A 329 -5.70 -5.73 -20.04
CA ASP A 329 -4.47 -6.51 -20.08
C ASP A 329 -3.27 -5.62 -20.47
N GLY A 330 -2.07 -6.17 -20.44
CA GLY A 330 -0.84 -5.48 -20.88
C GLY A 330 -0.14 -4.65 -19.79
N TYR A 331 -0.67 -4.63 -18.57
CA TYR A 331 0.02 -4.04 -17.42
C TYR A 331 1.02 -5.01 -16.78
N PRO A 332 2.11 -4.51 -16.17
CA PRO A 332 3.06 -5.34 -15.44
C PRO A 332 2.53 -5.76 -14.06
N GLU A 333 3.07 -6.85 -13.55
CA GLU A 333 2.73 -7.40 -12.23
C GLU A 333 3.96 -7.42 -11.30
N PRO A 334 3.77 -7.28 -9.98
CA PRO A 334 2.50 -7.03 -9.28
C PRO A 334 2.06 -5.56 -9.34
N PHE A 335 0.95 -5.22 -8.69
CA PHE A 335 0.39 -3.86 -8.65
C PHE A 335 0.78 -3.15 -7.36
N VAL A 336 1.23 -1.90 -7.47
CA VAL A 336 1.57 -1.04 -6.34
C VAL A 336 0.61 0.14 -6.28
N PHE A 337 -0.08 0.30 -5.16
CA PHE A 337 -0.97 1.42 -4.92
C PHE A 337 -0.27 2.51 -4.10
N ASN A 338 -0.33 3.74 -4.58
CA ASN A 338 0.19 4.92 -3.92
C ASN A 338 -0.99 5.66 -3.26
N LEU A 339 -1.10 5.48 -1.95
CA LEU A 339 -2.24 5.92 -1.15
C LEU A 339 -1.94 7.23 -0.44
N VAL A 340 -2.93 8.11 -0.33
CA VAL A 340 -2.84 9.30 0.53
C VAL A 340 -2.74 8.84 1.98
N TRP A 341 -1.65 9.18 2.66
CA TRP A 341 -1.47 8.79 4.05
C TRP A 341 -2.01 9.86 5.01
N THR A 342 -2.96 9.47 5.85
CA THR A 342 -3.57 10.30 6.88
C THR A 342 -3.51 9.62 8.26
N LEU A 343 -3.74 10.39 9.32
CA LEU A 343 -3.63 9.96 10.71
C LEU A 343 -4.87 10.37 11.53
N TYR A 344 -5.49 9.46 12.29
CA TYR A 344 -6.68 9.68 13.12
C TYR A 344 -7.98 10.07 12.40
N GLY A 345 -7.88 10.71 11.24
CA GLY A 345 -8.94 11.01 10.29
C GLY A 345 -8.30 11.51 8.99
N PHE A 346 -9.09 11.81 7.97
CA PHE A 346 -8.60 12.31 6.68
C PHE A 346 -8.08 13.75 6.74
N TYR A 347 -8.32 14.46 7.85
CA TYR A 347 -7.91 15.84 8.09
C TYR A 347 -6.47 16.02 8.58
N TRP A 348 -5.80 14.99 9.13
CA TRP A 348 -4.34 15.04 9.36
C TRP A 348 -3.64 14.32 8.23
N ARG A 349 -3.10 15.07 7.26
CA ARG A 349 -2.52 14.49 6.03
C ARG A 349 -1.02 14.64 6.01
N MET A 350 -0.33 13.60 5.56
CA MET A 350 1.11 13.65 5.36
C MET A 350 1.43 14.70 4.28
N PRO A 351 2.32 15.68 4.56
CA PRO A 351 2.68 16.69 3.59
C PRO A 351 3.45 16.09 2.43
N SER A 352 3.23 16.65 1.24
CA SER A 352 4.16 16.51 0.13
C SER A 352 5.44 17.27 0.46
N SER A 353 6.48 16.57 0.93
CA SER A 353 7.78 17.16 1.18
C SER A 353 8.63 17.13 -0.10
N PHE A 354 9.26 18.27 -0.42
CA PHE A 354 10.29 18.38 -1.46
C PHE A 354 11.52 17.49 -1.18
N VAL A 355 11.73 17.09 0.09
CA VAL A 355 12.88 16.31 0.56
C VAL A 355 12.59 14.80 0.56
N THR A 356 11.38 14.37 0.92
CA THR A 356 11.03 12.93 0.99
C THR A 356 10.42 12.40 -0.31
N GLN A 357 9.97 13.28 -1.21
CA GLN A 357 9.28 12.94 -2.47
C GLN A 357 8.04 12.02 -2.31
N LYS A 358 7.55 11.77 -1.09
CA LYS A 358 6.40 10.88 -0.85
C LYS A 358 5.37 11.53 0.08
N ALA A 359 4.38 12.17 -0.52
CA ALA A 359 3.06 12.41 0.10
C ALA A 359 2.18 11.15 0.15
N LEU A 360 2.65 10.08 -0.49
CA LEU A 360 1.91 8.84 -0.67
C LEU A 360 2.69 7.70 -0.05
N THR A 361 1.97 6.78 0.56
CA THR A 361 2.51 5.49 0.96
C THR A 361 2.30 4.49 -0.18
N SER A 362 3.37 3.79 -0.56
CA SER A 362 3.35 2.84 -1.69
C SER A 362 3.26 1.43 -1.14
N ILE A 363 2.22 0.71 -1.54
CA ILE A 363 1.95 -0.64 -1.05
C ILE A 363 1.81 -1.62 -2.20
N VAL A 364 2.33 -2.84 -2.08
CA VAL A 364 1.99 -3.91 -3.03
C VAL A 364 0.56 -4.34 -2.71
N GLY A 365 -0.37 -4.07 -3.63
CA GLY A 365 -1.81 -4.24 -3.43
C GLY A 365 -2.34 -5.56 -3.99
N GLY A 366 -1.65 -6.21 -4.90
CA GLY A 366 -2.10 -7.48 -5.47
C GLY A 366 -1.37 -7.92 -6.73
N SER A 367 -1.81 -9.05 -7.27
CA SER A 367 -1.38 -9.63 -8.54
C SER A 367 -2.46 -10.56 -9.10
N SER A 368 -2.24 -11.12 -10.27
CA SER A 368 -2.95 -12.29 -10.77
C SER A 368 -2.69 -13.50 -9.86
N ILE A 369 -3.64 -14.43 -9.82
CA ILE A 369 -3.47 -15.69 -9.09
C ILE A 369 -2.35 -16.53 -9.72
N GLN A 370 -2.16 -16.46 -11.04
CA GLN A 370 -1.02 -17.09 -11.70
C GLN A 370 0.32 -16.56 -11.17
N PHE A 371 0.47 -15.23 -11.04
CA PHE A 371 1.68 -14.64 -10.45
C PHE A 371 1.88 -15.12 -9.02
N LEU A 372 0.81 -15.09 -8.20
CA LEU A 372 0.86 -15.51 -6.80
C LEU A 372 1.25 -16.99 -6.65
N ASN A 373 0.70 -17.87 -7.50
CA ASN A 373 1.03 -19.29 -7.55
C ASN A 373 2.51 -19.50 -7.91
N LYS A 374 3.02 -18.75 -8.89
CA LYS A 374 4.35 -18.97 -9.46
C LYS A 374 5.48 -18.38 -8.61
N PHE A 375 5.26 -17.22 -7.99
CA PHE A 375 6.35 -16.45 -7.37
C PHE A 375 6.16 -16.22 -5.87
N ALA A 376 4.97 -16.46 -5.33
CA ALA A 376 4.65 -16.16 -3.93
C ALA A 376 4.08 -17.36 -3.18
N ASP A 377 4.16 -18.58 -3.72
CA ASP A 377 3.67 -19.82 -3.08
C ASP A 377 2.23 -19.72 -2.57
N ARG A 378 1.36 -19.00 -3.31
CA ARG A 378 -0.04 -18.73 -2.90
C ARG A 378 -0.18 -17.89 -1.62
N ASP A 379 0.91 -17.30 -1.15
CA ASP A 379 0.99 -16.54 0.09
C ASP A 379 1.04 -15.04 -0.20
N VAL A 380 -0.07 -14.36 0.09
CA VAL A 380 -0.17 -12.91 -0.10
C VAL A 380 0.72 -12.12 0.86
N PHE A 381 1.22 -12.72 1.96
CA PHE A 381 2.24 -12.09 2.79
C PHE A 381 3.58 -11.99 2.06
N LYS A 382 3.98 -13.00 1.28
CA LYS A 382 5.18 -12.92 0.42
C LYS A 382 5.05 -11.85 -0.66
N LEU A 383 3.82 -11.64 -1.15
CA LEU A 383 3.51 -10.54 -2.06
C LEU A 383 3.69 -9.18 -1.37
N ARG A 384 3.05 -9.00 -0.20
CA ARG A 384 3.11 -7.76 0.61
C ARG A 384 4.53 -7.39 1.05
N SER A 385 5.29 -8.38 1.52
CA SER A 385 6.68 -8.22 1.98
C SER A 385 7.70 -8.15 0.86
N ARG A 386 7.29 -8.32 -0.41
CA ARG A 386 8.15 -8.40 -1.60
C ARG A 386 9.14 -9.56 -1.58
N ALA A 387 8.90 -10.58 -0.76
CA ALA A 387 9.73 -11.78 -0.69
C ALA A 387 9.79 -12.55 -2.03
N TYR A 388 8.80 -12.38 -2.91
CA TYR A 388 8.79 -12.94 -4.26
C TYR A 388 9.99 -12.51 -5.13
N ALA A 389 10.60 -11.36 -4.83
CA ALA A 389 11.73 -10.83 -5.61
C ALA A 389 13.02 -11.66 -5.48
N HIS A 390 13.11 -12.54 -4.48
CA HIS A 390 14.25 -13.41 -4.24
C HIS A 390 14.11 -14.82 -4.86
N GLN A 391 13.02 -15.07 -5.58
CA GLN A 391 12.79 -16.37 -6.24
C GLN A 391 13.70 -16.51 -7.47
N THR A 392 14.36 -17.66 -7.59
CA THR A 392 15.38 -17.96 -8.63
C THR A 392 14.88 -17.82 -10.07
N PHE A 393 13.57 -17.90 -10.30
CA PHE A 393 12.96 -17.83 -11.63
C PHE A 393 12.20 -16.52 -11.89
N TYR A 394 12.26 -15.56 -10.96
CA TYR A 394 11.65 -14.25 -11.15
C TYR A 394 12.64 -13.30 -11.82
N THR A 395 12.29 -12.81 -13.01
CA THR A 395 13.01 -11.70 -13.65
C THR A 395 12.39 -10.39 -13.17
N PRO A 396 13.13 -9.52 -12.47
CA PRO A 396 12.56 -8.28 -11.95
C PRO A 396 12.02 -7.39 -13.07
N GLN A 397 10.71 -7.16 -13.05
CA GLN A 397 10.03 -6.15 -13.84
C GLN A 397 9.52 -5.04 -12.91
N PRO A 398 9.52 -3.77 -13.36
CA PRO A 398 8.89 -2.69 -12.61
C PRO A 398 7.38 -2.99 -12.41
N PRO A 399 6.87 -2.98 -11.17
CA PRO A 399 5.45 -3.22 -10.92
C PRO A 399 4.60 -2.04 -11.45
N LEU A 400 3.32 -2.31 -11.77
CA LEU A 400 2.38 -1.28 -12.16
C LEU A 400 2.23 -0.27 -11.01
N GLN A 401 2.52 1.01 -11.27
CA GLN A 401 2.36 2.07 -10.29
C GLN A 401 0.98 2.72 -10.45
N ILE A 402 0.13 2.55 -9.44
CA ILE A 402 -1.22 3.11 -9.38
C ILE A 402 -1.20 4.28 -8.41
N GLY A 403 -1.62 5.45 -8.87
CA GLY A 403 -1.81 6.63 -8.05
C GLY A 403 -0.66 7.63 -8.08
N SER A 404 -1.01 8.91 -8.21
CA SER A 404 -0.12 10.06 -8.10
C SER A 404 -0.59 11.00 -6.98
N THR A 405 0.13 12.09 -6.72
CA THR A 405 -0.26 13.05 -5.68
C THR A 405 -1.56 13.78 -6.00
N SER A 406 -1.85 13.98 -7.28
CA SER A 406 -3.08 14.62 -7.77
C SER A 406 -4.21 13.61 -7.99
N ASN A 407 -3.89 12.36 -8.33
CA ASN A 407 -4.85 11.29 -8.60
C ASN A 407 -4.44 10.03 -7.84
N PRO A 408 -4.68 9.97 -6.53
CA PRO A 408 -4.16 8.90 -5.69
C PRO A 408 -4.78 7.54 -6.04
N GLY A 409 -4.02 6.49 -5.74
CA GLY A 409 -4.46 5.10 -5.90
C GLY A 409 -5.45 4.69 -4.80
N GLY A 410 -5.69 5.56 -3.82
CA GLY A 410 -6.59 5.33 -2.70
C GLY A 410 -6.12 6.08 -1.46
N PHE A 411 -6.52 5.61 -0.29
CA PHE A 411 -6.25 6.24 0.99
C PHE A 411 -5.70 5.23 2.00
N HIS A 412 -4.75 5.65 2.83
CA HIS A 412 -4.29 4.93 4.01
C HIS A 412 -4.58 5.81 5.23
N CYS A 413 -5.57 5.41 6.04
CA CYS A 413 -6.01 6.18 7.21
C CYS A 413 -5.54 5.52 8.52
N SER A 414 -4.29 5.77 8.91
CA SER A 414 -3.74 5.15 10.11
C SER A 414 -4.48 5.63 11.36
N TRP A 415 -4.86 4.69 12.24
CA TRP A 415 -5.50 4.98 13.52
C TRP A 415 -6.82 5.77 13.43
N CYS A 416 -7.52 5.67 12.30
CA CYS A 416 -8.79 6.33 12.08
C CYS A 416 -9.95 5.63 12.79
N PHE A 417 -9.97 5.78 14.12
CA PHE A 417 -11.00 5.25 15.02
C PHE A 417 -11.43 6.32 16.01
N SER A 418 -12.52 6.06 16.72
CA SER A 418 -12.79 6.73 17.99
C SER A 418 -11.61 6.54 18.96
N PRO A 419 -11.42 7.43 19.96
CA PRO A 419 -10.40 7.23 20.98
C PRO A 419 -10.48 5.87 21.70
N ALA A 420 -11.70 5.33 21.86
CA ALA A 420 -11.91 3.98 22.38
C ALA A 420 -11.42 2.89 21.42
N GLY A 421 -11.70 3.02 20.12
CA GLY A 421 -11.18 2.10 19.10
C GLY A 421 -9.65 2.15 18.97
N ILE A 422 -9.03 3.33 19.09
CA ILE A 422 -7.56 3.46 19.16
C ILE A 422 -7.01 2.70 20.38
N ARG A 423 -7.66 2.83 21.54
CA ARG A 423 -7.26 2.09 22.76
C ARG A 423 -7.30 0.59 22.52
N VAL A 424 -8.36 0.06 21.90
CA VAL A 424 -8.46 -1.37 21.56
C VAL A 424 -7.30 -1.78 20.66
N LYS A 425 -7.02 -1.01 19.60
CA LYS A 425 -5.91 -1.27 18.66
C LYS A 425 -4.55 -1.28 19.36
N LEU A 426 -4.32 -0.34 20.27
CA LEU A 426 -3.08 -0.27 21.07
C LEU A 426 -2.90 -1.52 21.94
N LEU A 427 -3.97 -1.95 22.62
CA LEU A 427 -3.95 -3.13 23.49
C LEU A 427 -3.77 -4.43 22.70
N SER A 428 -4.32 -4.52 21.50
CA SER A 428 -4.20 -5.71 20.64
C SER A 428 -2.91 -5.78 19.82
N ALA A 429 -2.05 -4.77 19.89
CA ALA A 429 -0.81 -4.69 19.11
C ALA A 429 0.09 -5.91 19.33
N GLN A 430 0.83 -6.28 18.29
CA GLN A 430 1.70 -7.46 18.30
C GLN A 430 2.87 -7.30 19.29
N ARG A 431 3.38 -8.42 19.85
CA ARG A 431 4.48 -8.40 20.84
C ARG A 431 5.82 -7.87 20.30
N ALA A 432 5.97 -7.91 18.97
CA ALA A 432 7.15 -7.43 18.27
C ALA A 432 7.15 -5.90 18.04
N ASP A 433 6.04 -5.21 18.28
CA ASP A 433 6.01 -3.75 18.18
C ASP A 433 6.81 -3.15 19.34
N ARG A 434 7.95 -2.52 19.05
CA ARG A 434 8.81 -1.91 20.08
C ARG A 434 8.98 -0.41 19.79
N PRO A 435 8.52 0.50 20.68
CA PRO A 435 7.73 0.22 21.88
C PRO A 435 6.28 -0.20 21.56
N ARG A 436 5.74 -1.14 22.32
CA ARG A 436 4.31 -1.51 22.25
C ARG A 436 3.53 -0.51 23.08
N TRP A 437 2.96 0.50 22.44
CA TRP A 437 2.30 1.61 23.13
C TRP A 437 1.14 1.19 24.03
N GLY A 438 0.50 0.04 23.77
CA GLY A 438 -0.53 -0.54 24.64
C GLY A 438 -0.05 -0.96 26.02
N ASP A 439 1.26 -1.19 26.21
CA ASP A 439 1.82 -1.64 27.48
C ASP A 439 1.98 -0.48 28.49
N PHE A 440 1.77 0.76 28.07
CA PHE A 440 1.90 1.96 28.91
C PHE A 440 0.52 2.45 29.37
N PRO A 441 0.15 2.30 30.66
CA PRO A 441 -1.19 2.65 31.15
C PRO A 441 -1.60 4.08 30.78
N ASP A 442 -0.67 5.04 30.91
CA ASP A 442 -0.92 6.45 30.60
C ASP A 442 -1.28 6.70 29.13
N LYS A 443 -0.74 5.87 28.22
CA LYS A 443 -0.93 5.97 26.77
C LYS A 443 -2.25 5.35 26.31
N THR A 444 -2.86 4.52 27.15
CA THR A 444 -4.17 3.90 26.88
C THR A 444 -5.35 4.69 27.47
N ARG A 445 -5.08 5.79 28.20
CA ARG A 445 -6.13 6.67 28.74
C ARG A 445 -6.90 7.35 27.61
N ILE A 446 -8.23 7.30 27.66
CA ILE A 446 -9.10 7.89 26.64
C ILE A 446 -8.85 9.40 26.48
N SER A 447 -8.66 10.13 27.58
CA SER A 447 -8.34 11.56 27.54
C SER A 447 -7.00 11.86 26.87
N TYR A 448 -6.00 11.00 27.07
CA TYR A 448 -4.70 11.12 26.42
C TYR A 448 -4.82 10.89 24.91
N ILE A 449 -5.47 9.80 24.51
CA ILE A 449 -5.70 9.46 23.10
C ILE A 449 -6.52 10.56 22.40
N HIS A 450 -7.58 11.06 23.05
CA HIS A 450 -8.36 12.17 22.53
C HIS A 450 -7.49 13.39 22.26
N ASN A 451 -6.55 13.71 23.16
CA ASN A 451 -5.60 14.80 22.93
C ASN A 451 -4.64 14.52 21.76
N LEU A 452 -4.21 13.27 21.56
CA LEU A 452 -3.41 12.90 20.37
C LEU A 452 -4.18 13.18 19.08
N VAL A 453 -5.44 12.71 19.01
CA VAL A 453 -6.33 12.90 17.86
C VAL A 453 -6.56 14.40 17.58
N ARG A 454 -6.79 15.20 18.62
CA ARG A 454 -7.01 16.65 18.54
C ARG A 454 -5.74 17.45 18.21
N THR A 455 -4.55 16.90 18.44
CA THR A 455 -3.29 17.64 18.20
C THR A 455 -2.47 17.09 17.05
N GLY A 456 -2.86 15.95 16.47
CA GLY A 456 -2.12 15.27 15.43
C GLY A 456 -0.76 14.77 15.91
N THR A 457 -0.60 14.49 17.21
CA THR A 457 0.67 14.05 17.81
C THR A 457 0.80 12.52 17.83
N TRP A 458 2.04 12.03 17.86
CA TRP A 458 2.32 10.60 17.94
C TRP A 458 2.13 10.07 19.37
N PHE A 459 2.18 8.75 19.58
CA PHE A 459 1.88 8.13 20.88
C PHE A 459 2.87 8.47 22.00
N ASP A 460 4.06 8.97 21.70
CA ASP A 460 4.97 9.54 22.68
C ASP A 460 4.65 11.01 23.04
N GLY A 461 3.76 11.66 22.31
CA GLY A 461 3.43 13.08 22.39
C GLY A 461 4.29 13.96 21.46
N SER A 462 5.16 13.37 20.64
CA SER A 462 5.97 14.11 19.68
C SER A 462 5.10 14.70 18.57
N ARG A 463 5.54 15.85 18.04
CA ARG A 463 4.91 16.44 16.85
C ARG A 463 5.12 15.51 15.67
N THR A 464 4.04 15.23 14.95
CA THR A 464 4.15 14.48 13.70
C THR A 464 4.41 15.43 12.53
N ALA A 465 4.76 14.85 11.39
CA ALA A 465 4.83 15.59 10.14
C ALA A 465 3.45 15.88 9.53
N PHE A 466 2.35 15.32 10.04
CA PHE A 466 1.03 15.46 9.43
C PHE A 466 0.51 16.89 9.61
N ASN A 467 -0.01 17.45 8.53
CA ASN A 467 -0.61 18.78 8.52
C ASN A 467 -2.13 18.67 8.65
N HIS A 468 -2.72 19.58 9.43
CA HIS A 468 -4.16 19.74 9.46
C HIS A 468 -4.64 20.36 8.14
N ILE A 469 -5.61 19.70 7.51
CA ILE A 469 -6.25 20.12 6.27
C ILE A 469 -7.76 20.18 6.51
N ARG A 470 -8.35 21.33 6.18
CA ARG A 470 -9.80 21.54 6.26
C ARG A 470 -10.53 20.82 5.16
N PHE A 471 -11.71 20.29 5.49
CA PHE A 471 -12.55 19.52 4.60
C PHE A 471 -13.15 20.35 3.44
N GLU A 472 -13.51 21.62 3.69
CA GLU A 472 -14.32 22.39 2.76
C GLU A 472 -13.67 22.59 1.37
N GLY A 473 -14.42 22.25 0.32
CA GLY A 473 -14.05 22.53 -1.08
C GLY A 473 -13.00 21.59 -1.68
N GLN A 474 -12.63 20.50 -1.00
CA GLN A 474 -11.60 19.58 -1.49
C GLN A 474 -12.16 18.35 -2.20
N SER A 475 -11.83 18.23 -3.49
CA SER A 475 -11.95 16.97 -4.23
C SER A 475 -10.90 15.96 -3.74
N ASN A 476 -11.23 14.67 -3.69
CA ASN A 476 -10.31 13.59 -3.27
C ASN A 476 -9.76 13.76 -1.83
N PHE A 477 -10.56 14.31 -0.93
CA PHE A 477 -10.20 14.45 0.48
C PHE A 477 -10.23 13.12 1.25
N ALA A 478 -11.25 12.31 0.99
CA ALA A 478 -11.49 11.01 1.61
C ALA A 478 -12.12 10.04 0.58
N PRO A 479 -12.27 8.75 0.90
CA PRO A 479 -12.94 7.78 0.03
C PRO A 479 -14.34 8.27 -0.45
N PRO A 480 -14.70 8.08 -1.74
CA PRO A 480 -15.98 8.53 -2.30
C PRO A 480 -17.20 8.17 -1.46
N PHE A 481 -17.26 6.96 -0.89
CA PHE A 481 -18.38 6.55 -0.06
C PHE A 481 -18.50 7.40 1.22
N ILE A 482 -17.38 7.73 1.86
CA ILE A 482 -17.35 8.64 3.02
C ILE A 482 -17.76 10.06 2.60
N MET A 483 -17.24 10.54 1.47
CA MET A 483 -17.57 11.86 0.90
C MET A 483 -19.06 12.00 0.56
N ALA A 484 -19.72 10.92 0.17
CA ALA A 484 -21.17 10.89 -0.07
C ALA A 484 -22.00 10.81 1.24
N ASN A 485 -21.39 10.40 2.35
CA ASN A 485 -22.04 10.15 3.64
C ASN A 485 -21.47 11.03 4.77
N GLN A 486 -21.16 12.29 4.46
CA GLN A 486 -20.37 13.19 5.31
C GLN A 486 -20.92 13.33 6.74
N LYS A 487 -22.25 13.42 6.89
CA LYS A 487 -22.91 13.54 8.19
C LYS A 487 -22.63 12.33 9.10
N ARG A 488 -22.55 11.13 8.52
CA ARG A 488 -22.30 9.88 9.24
C ARG A 488 -20.84 9.70 9.63
N TYR A 489 -19.93 10.19 8.79
CA TYR A 489 -18.47 10.03 8.97
C TYR A 489 -17.78 11.36 9.31
N GLN A 490 -18.49 12.27 9.99
CA GLN A 490 -17.97 13.60 10.32
C GLN A 490 -16.68 13.52 11.17
N HIS A 491 -16.56 12.48 12.01
CA HIS A 491 -15.39 12.25 12.85
C HIS A 491 -14.14 11.84 12.06
N LEU A 492 -14.30 11.33 10.84
CA LEU A 492 -13.20 11.07 9.92
C LEU A 492 -12.88 12.26 9.02
N LEU A 493 -13.84 13.18 8.84
CA LEU A 493 -13.72 14.29 7.89
C LEU A 493 -13.31 15.61 8.55
N ARG A 494 -13.71 15.83 9.80
CA ARG A 494 -13.57 17.11 10.50
C ARG A 494 -12.74 16.95 11.75
N HIS A 495 -11.90 17.95 11.99
CA HIS A 495 -11.10 18.01 13.20
C HIS A 495 -12.00 18.08 14.45
N PRO A 496 -11.67 17.45 15.60
CA PRO A 496 -12.54 17.41 16.78
C PRO A 496 -12.96 18.78 17.34
N ASP A 497 -12.20 19.83 17.03
CA ASP A 497 -12.52 21.21 17.44
C ASP A 497 -13.54 21.91 16.49
N GLU A 498 -13.82 21.34 15.32
CA GLU A 498 -14.71 21.91 14.29
C GLU A 498 -16.15 21.42 14.36
N TRP A 499 -16.39 20.34 15.10
CA TRP A 499 -17.71 19.78 15.35
C TRP A 499 -17.73 19.39 16.82
N ASN A 500 -18.73 19.81 17.60
CA ASN A 500 -18.75 19.78 19.07
C ASN A 500 -18.58 18.34 19.62
N ALA A 501 -17.34 17.83 19.62
CA ALA A 501 -17.03 16.40 19.73
C ALA A 501 -17.21 15.86 21.15
N THR A 502 -17.33 16.75 22.14
CA THR A 502 -17.54 16.44 23.56
C THR A 502 -18.91 15.83 23.84
N GLU A 503 -19.91 16.05 22.99
CA GLU A 503 -21.23 15.42 23.19
C GLU A 503 -21.34 14.08 22.45
N HIS A 504 -20.74 13.92 21.26
CA HIS A 504 -21.19 12.87 20.32
C HIS A 504 -20.09 12.32 19.38
N TRP A 505 -19.00 11.71 19.90
CA TRP A 505 -18.25 10.71 19.10
C TRP A 505 -19.16 9.49 18.88
N HIS A 506 -20.03 9.56 17.88
CA HIS A 506 -20.84 8.43 17.44
C HIS A 506 -20.17 7.82 16.21
N SER A 507 -19.17 6.96 16.39
CA SER A 507 -19.03 5.92 15.36
C SER A 507 -20.36 5.15 15.36
N PRO A 508 -20.93 4.80 14.19
CA PRO A 508 -22.14 3.97 14.12
C PRO A 508 -22.03 2.66 14.91
N PHE A 509 -20.81 2.25 15.27
CA PHE A 509 -20.47 1.01 15.95
C PHE A 509 -20.05 1.17 17.42
N ASP A 510 -19.86 2.40 17.93
CA ASP A 510 -19.35 2.65 19.30
C ASP A 510 -20.35 2.28 20.41
N LYS A 511 -21.66 2.11 20.10
CA LYS A 511 -22.71 1.83 21.10
C LYS A 511 -23.45 0.50 20.93
N SER A 512 -23.33 -0.17 19.79
CA SER A 512 -24.26 -1.25 19.38
C SER A 512 -23.59 -2.61 19.13
N PHE A 513 -22.26 -2.68 18.99
CA PHE A 513 -21.60 -3.91 18.53
C PHE A 513 -20.42 -4.41 19.37
N LEU A 514 -19.91 -3.61 20.31
CA LEU A 514 -18.99 -4.05 21.38
C LEU A 514 -19.77 -4.72 22.53
#